data_AF-A0A1Q1FGC6-F1
#
_entry.id   AF-A0A1Q1FGC6-F1
#
_cell.length_a   1.000
_cell.length_b   1.000
_cell.length_c   1.000
_cell.angle_alpha   90.00
_cell.angle_beta   90.00
_cell.angle_gamma   90.00
#
_symmetry.space_group_name_H-M   'P 1'
#
loop_
_entity.id
_entity.type
_entity.pdbx_description
1 polymer ?
#
loop_
_entity_poly.entity_id
_entity_poly.type
_entity_poly.pdbx_seq_one_letter_code
_entity_poly.pdbx_strand_id
1 'polypeptide(L)'
;MLTKDLLRVSRAGGGYQPRFADADDEALSARVIGVFQGHLDQSRTTLEDALTDLEREADDFKLVRGFTKLLEREATFETRAPVDPERARKTAFEAATAVGVVTSEERQQALATAADRLDCTPEEVETSLYADRECEQVLADLQARWDPADLVTQYNLSLAQTALFDATEVRVRSSDPKTVVSAVKRLRLMYEIRRTDEGREVVVTGPDALFRATRRYGTRFARLLRTVAGTAEWTVSATVDDRGTDREMVLTDADVSVPDAEPVTEMTFDSGVEADFATRFQSLDLDWDLVREPEPLAAGAHVVIPDFAFEYKHADFRVFFEIMGFWTPEYVEKKLDRLADLESVELLVAVDESLGVGEEIEARDHRAIPYSGTVRIKDVRDALRRYEDELAADAAADLPDELTPDEDAITLAELADRHGVSESALEGKIFSEHERVGRTLVRPAVLETLEKEIEEGMALSEAEGILEECGIDDASAVLSRLGYRVEWEGLGGGTVREK
;
A
#
# COMPACT_ATOMS: atom_id res chain seq x y z
N MET A 1 5.73 -17.86 -9.59
CA MET A 1 4.40 -18.18 -10.16
C MET A 1 4.51 -18.68 -11.59
N LEU A 2 3.92 -19.83 -11.88
CA LEU A 2 3.78 -20.40 -13.22
C LEU A 2 2.51 -19.89 -13.93
N THR A 3 2.38 -20.15 -15.24
CA THR A 3 1.12 -19.94 -15.98
C THR A 3 0.13 -21.07 -15.68
N LYS A 4 -1.18 -20.79 -15.79
CA LYS A 4 -2.24 -21.79 -15.53
C LYS A 4 -2.13 -23.05 -16.41
N ASP A 5 -1.62 -22.93 -17.63
CA ASP A 5 -1.43 -24.08 -18.53
C ASP A 5 -0.39 -25.09 -18.00
N LEU A 6 0.57 -24.60 -17.21
CA LEU A 6 1.60 -25.39 -16.55
C LEU A 6 1.20 -25.87 -15.16
N LEU A 7 -0.02 -25.54 -14.69
CA LEU A 7 -0.50 -26.00 -13.40
C LEU A 7 -0.67 -27.54 -13.42
N ARG A 8 0.00 -28.20 -12.48
CA ARG A 8 -0.09 -29.64 -12.20
C ARG A 8 -0.82 -29.83 -10.88
N VAL A 9 -2.09 -30.23 -10.96
CA VAL A 9 -2.94 -30.49 -9.78
C VAL A 9 -3.66 -31.81 -9.93
N SER A 10 -3.70 -32.58 -8.84
CA SER A 10 -4.50 -33.79 -8.68
C SER A 10 -5.86 -33.44 -8.06
N ARG A 11 -6.91 -34.08 -8.58
CA ARG A 11 -8.29 -33.96 -8.08
C ARG A 11 -8.79 -35.26 -7.44
N ALA A 12 -7.87 -36.17 -7.15
CA ALA A 12 -8.19 -37.47 -6.57
C ALA A 12 -8.84 -37.30 -5.19
N GLY A 13 -9.88 -38.09 -4.91
CA GLY A 13 -10.59 -38.03 -3.62
C GLY A 13 -11.42 -36.76 -3.40
N GLY A 14 -11.60 -35.91 -4.41
CA GLY A 14 -12.40 -34.68 -4.32
C GLY A 14 -11.63 -33.43 -3.91
N GLY A 15 -10.39 -33.58 -3.41
CA GLY A 15 -9.53 -32.44 -3.05
C GLY A 15 -8.88 -31.74 -4.25
N TYR A 16 -8.06 -30.73 -3.95
CA TYR A 16 -7.24 -29.99 -4.92
C TYR A 16 -5.78 -29.97 -4.44
N GLN A 17 -4.94 -30.83 -5.02
CA GLN A 17 -3.60 -31.12 -4.51
C GLN A 17 -2.55 -30.82 -5.59
N PRO A 18 -1.67 -29.81 -5.41
CA PRO A 18 -0.56 -29.58 -6.32
C PRO A 18 0.33 -30.83 -6.42
N ARG A 19 0.76 -31.18 -7.64
CA ARG A 19 1.74 -32.24 -7.85
C ARG A 19 3.13 -31.63 -7.80
N PHE A 20 3.67 -31.56 -6.59
CA PHE A 20 5.02 -31.07 -6.35
C PHE A 20 6.06 -31.95 -7.03
N ALA A 21 7.17 -31.32 -7.39
CA ALA A 21 8.40 -31.99 -7.77
C ALA A 21 9.14 -32.44 -6.51
N ASP A 22 9.89 -33.54 -6.61
CA ASP A 22 10.62 -34.13 -5.49
C ASP A 22 12.13 -34.23 -5.77
N ALA A 23 12.85 -34.97 -4.93
CA ALA A 23 14.30 -35.13 -5.06
C ALA A 23 14.71 -35.88 -6.34
N ASP A 24 13.84 -36.73 -6.90
CA ASP A 24 14.13 -37.45 -8.15
C ASP A 24 14.11 -36.49 -9.35
N ASP A 25 13.42 -35.35 -9.22
CA ASP A 25 13.36 -34.29 -10.24
C ASP A 25 14.59 -33.36 -10.25
N GLU A 26 15.49 -33.44 -9.26
CA GLU A 26 16.70 -32.62 -9.18
C GLU A 26 17.65 -32.88 -10.36
N ALA A 27 17.73 -34.13 -10.83
CA ALA A 27 18.51 -34.45 -12.02
C ALA A 27 17.93 -33.76 -13.27
N LEU A 28 16.61 -33.62 -13.36
CA LEU A 28 15.96 -32.91 -14.45
C LEU A 28 16.20 -31.40 -14.34
N SER A 29 16.07 -30.81 -13.15
CA SER A 29 16.33 -29.39 -12.94
C SER A 29 17.78 -29.03 -13.29
N ALA A 30 18.75 -29.86 -12.89
CA ALA A 30 20.16 -29.71 -13.26
C ALA A 30 20.38 -29.74 -14.79
N ARG A 31 19.68 -30.63 -15.51
CA ARG A 31 19.72 -30.68 -16.97
C ARG A 31 19.17 -29.42 -17.60
N VAL A 32 18.04 -28.89 -17.12
CA VAL A 32 17.47 -27.64 -17.66
C VAL A 32 18.44 -26.48 -17.41
N ILE A 33 19.02 -26.35 -16.22
CA ILE A 33 20.05 -25.33 -15.93
C ILE A 33 21.23 -25.48 -16.88
N GLY A 34 21.72 -26.71 -17.06
CA GLY A 34 22.84 -27.01 -17.97
C GLY A 34 22.54 -26.67 -19.43
N VAL A 35 21.29 -26.84 -19.88
CA VAL A 35 20.86 -26.40 -21.22
C VAL A 35 20.99 -24.87 -21.34
N PHE A 36 20.49 -24.08 -20.39
CA PHE A 36 20.67 -22.62 -20.46
C PHE A 36 22.16 -22.21 -20.44
N GLN A 37 22.94 -22.78 -19.52
CA GLN A 37 24.38 -22.47 -19.40
C GLN A 37 25.16 -22.85 -20.67
N GLY A 38 24.82 -23.97 -21.31
CA GLY A 38 25.44 -24.42 -22.57
C GLY A 38 25.04 -23.63 -23.81
N HIS A 39 24.01 -22.78 -23.70
CA HIS A 39 23.48 -21.97 -24.81
C HIS A 39 23.66 -20.46 -24.59
N LEU A 40 24.55 -20.05 -23.67
CA LEU A 40 25.02 -18.67 -23.62
C LEU A 40 25.60 -18.28 -24.99
N ASP A 41 25.33 -17.04 -25.39
CA ASP A 41 25.67 -16.49 -26.71
C ASP A 41 25.02 -17.21 -27.91
N GLN A 42 24.01 -18.07 -27.69
CA GLN A 42 23.19 -18.68 -28.75
C GLN A 42 21.83 -17.98 -28.89
N SER A 43 21.17 -18.17 -30.04
CA SER A 43 19.83 -17.62 -30.27
C SER A 43 18.79 -18.32 -29.41
N ARG A 44 17.70 -17.61 -29.13
CA ARG A 44 16.55 -18.14 -28.40
C ARG A 44 15.97 -19.38 -29.09
N THR A 45 15.92 -19.38 -30.42
CA THR A 45 15.46 -20.56 -31.20
C THR A 45 16.32 -21.79 -30.89
N THR A 46 17.65 -21.67 -30.89
CA THR A 46 18.53 -22.81 -30.59
C THR A 46 18.35 -23.32 -29.17
N LEU A 47 18.18 -22.41 -28.21
CA LEU A 47 17.85 -22.76 -26.82
C LEU A 47 16.49 -23.49 -26.72
N GLU A 48 15.46 -22.96 -27.38
CA GLU A 48 14.11 -23.53 -27.39
C GLU A 48 14.07 -24.91 -28.05
N ASP A 49 14.84 -25.13 -29.10
CA ASP A 49 15.00 -26.43 -29.76
C ASP A 49 15.65 -27.45 -28.80
N ALA A 50 16.73 -27.08 -28.11
CA ALA A 50 17.40 -27.93 -27.14
C ALA A 50 16.49 -28.27 -25.93
N LEU A 51 15.70 -27.31 -25.46
CA LEU A 51 14.71 -27.53 -24.42
C LEU A 51 13.57 -28.43 -24.90
N THR A 52 13.17 -28.32 -26.16
CA THR A 52 12.15 -29.20 -26.77
C THR A 52 12.66 -30.64 -26.89
N ASP A 53 13.93 -30.84 -27.19
CA ASP A 53 14.54 -32.18 -27.15
C ASP A 53 14.54 -32.75 -25.73
N LEU A 54 14.89 -31.93 -24.73
CA LEU A 54 14.80 -32.32 -23.32
C LEU A 54 13.36 -32.67 -22.89
N GLU A 55 12.35 -31.93 -23.36
CA GLU A 55 10.93 -32.25 -23.12
C GLU A 55 10.53 -33.62 -23.66
N ARG A 56 11.08 -34.05 -24.80
CA ARG A 56 10.78 -35.36 -25.41
C ARG A 56 11.38 -36.53 -24.64
N GLU A 57 12.48 -36.28 -23.94
CA GLU A 57 13.19 -37.28 -23.14
C GLU A 57 12.66 -37.39 -21.70
N ALA A 58 12.01 -36.34 -21.19
CA ALA A 58 11.48 -36.29 -19.84
C ALA A 58 10.12 -36.98 -19.71
N ASP A 59 9.87 -37.59 -18.55
CA ASP A 59 8.58 -38.24 -18.26
C ASP A 59 7.42 -37.23 -18.12
N ASP A 60 7.72 -35.99 -17.69
CA ASP A 60 6.73 -34.91 -17.54
C ASP A 60 7.21 -33.62 -18.21
N PHE A 61 6.72 -33.38 -19.44
CA PHE A 61 7.03 -32.16 -20.20
C PHE A 61 6.58 -30.87 -19.49
N LYS A 62 5.54 -30.92 -18.64
CA LYS A 62 5.08 -29.71 -17.91
C LYS A 62 6.08 -29.29 -16.86
N LEU A 63 6.81 -30.25 -16.29
CA LEU A 63 7.84 -29.98 -15.31
C LEU A 63 9.04 -29.28 -15.96
N VAL A 64 9.50 -29.77 -17.12
CA VAL A 64 10.55 -29.12 -17.93
C VAL A 64 10.15 -27.68 -18.24
N ARG A 65 8.95 -27.47 -18.80
CA ARG A 65 8.42 -26.12 -19.08
C ARG A 65 8.32 -25.25 -17.86
N GLY A 66 7.99 -25.84 -16.72
CA GLY A 66 7.95 -25.19 -15.41
C GLY A 66 9.30 -24.60 -15.02
N PHE A 67 10.34 -25.44 -15.03
CA PHE A 67 11.72 -25.01 -14.75
C PHE A 67 12.21 -23.98 -15.77
N THR A 68 11.98 -24.22 -17.06
CA THR A 68 12.30 -23.27 -18.13
C THR A 68 11.68 -21.90 -17.86
N LYS A 69 10.39 -21.84 -17.50
CA LYS A 69 9.71 -20.55 -17.23
C LYS A 69 10.25 -19.80 -16.03
N LEU A 70 10.88 -20.49 -15.08
CA LEU A 70 11.55 -19.84 -13.94
C LEU A 70 12.91 -19.30 -14.37
N LEU A 71 13.71 -20.08 -15.08
CA LEU A 71 15.03 -19.66 -15.57
C LEU A 71 14.95 -18.57 -16.63
N GLU A 72 13.94 -18.57 -17.51
CA GLU A 72 13.69 -17.49 -18.47
C GLU A 72 13.53 -16.12 -17.81
N ARG A 73 13.12 -16.05 -16.52
CA ARG A 73 12.97 -14.79 -15.78
C ARG A 73 14.30 -14.28 -15.22
N GLU A 74 15.25 -15.18 -15.05
CA GLU A 74 16.61 -14.87 -14.61
C GLU A 74 17.57 -14.75 -15.81
N ALA A 75 17.06 -14.92 -17.03
CA ALA A 75 17.79 -14.82 -18.28
C ALA A 75 17.68 -13.42 -18.88
N THR A 76 18.79 -12.90 -19.40
CA THR A 76 18.83 -11.66 -20.17
C THR A 76 18.98 -11.99 -21.64
N PHE A 77 18.03 -11.54 -22.46
CA PHE A 77 18.06 -11.68 -23.91
C PHE A 77 18.34 -10.33 -24.56
N GLU A 78 19.24 -10.32 -25.54
CA GLU A 78 19.68 -9.11 -26.20
C GLU A 78 19.62 -9.26 -27.73
N THR A 79 19.27 -8.16 -28.39
CA THR A 79 19.42 -8.04 -29.83
C THR A 79 20.88 -7.77 -30.15
N ARG A 80 21.56 -8.73 -30.79
CA ARG A 80 22.95 -8.58 -31.26
C ARG A 80 22.98 -8.50 -32.78
N ALA A 81 23.23 -7.31 -33.32
CA ALA A 81 23.26 -7.06 -34.75
C ALA A 81 24.39 -6.08 -35.12
N PRO A 82 25.16 -6.34 -36.19
CA PRO A 82 26.17 -5.42 -36.71
C PRO A 82 25.57 -4.07 -37.16
N VAL A 83 24.33 -4.08 -37.63
CA VAL A 83 23.57 -2.90 -38.03
C VAL A 83 22.24 -2.89 -37.27
N ASP A 84 21.77 -1.71 -36.89
CA ASP A 84 20.41 -1.54 -36.36
C ASP A 84 19.38 -2.25 -37.28
N PRO A 85 18.58 -3.21 -36.76
CA PRO A 85 17.69 -4.03 -37.59
C PRO A 85 16.66 -3.26 -38.40
N GLU A 86 16.11 -2.16 -37.84
CA GLU A 86 15.18 -1.30 -38.57
C GLU A 86 15.86 -0.64 -39.76
N ARG A 87 17.06 -0.08 -39.55
CA ARG A 87 17.87 0.53 -40.60
C ARG A 87 18.29 -0.50 -41.66
N ALA A 88 18.73 -1.69 -41.25
CA ALA A 88 19.10 -2.78 -42.16
C ALA A 88 17.91 -3.16 -43.06
N ARG A 89 16.72 -3.39 -42.48
CA ARG A 89 15.50 -3.71 -43.24
C ARG A 89 15.12 -2.61 -44.22
N LYS A 90 15.11 -1.36 -43.77
CA LYS A 90 14.75 -0.22 -44.62
C LYS A 90 15.65 -0.15 -45.86
N THR A 91 16.97 -0.15 -45.65
CA THR A 91 17.92 0.00 -46.75
C THR A 91 17.94 -1.23 -47.67
N ALA A 92 17.83 -2.44 -47.11
CA ALA A 92 17.76 -3.68 -47.88
C ALA A 92 16.49 -3.76 -48.74
N PHE A 93 15.33 -3.39 -48.22
CA PHE A 93 14.07 -3.47 -48.97
C PHE A 93 13.93 -2.36 -50.02
N GLU A 94 14.46 -1.17 -49.76
CA GLU A 94 14.58 -0.12 -50.79
C GLU A 94 15.49 -0.59 -51.95
N ALA A 95 16.64 -1.18 -51.63
CA ALA A 95 17.54 -1.76 -52.63
C ALA A 95 16.87 -2.92 -53.39
N ALA A 96 16.18 -3.82 -52.70
CA ALA A 96 15.47 -4.93 -53.31
C ALA A 96 14.35 -4.47 -54.26
N THR A 97 13.64 -3.39 -53.90
CA THR A 97 12.61 -2.79 -54.75
C THR A 97 13.23 -2.20 -56.03
N ALA A 98 14.38 -1.52 -55.91
CA ALA A 98 15.08 -0.94 -57.05
C ALA A 98 15.66 -2.00 -58.00
N VAL A 99 16.15 -3.12 -57.46
CA VAL A 99 16.67 -4.25 -58.24
C VAL A 99 15.52 -5.07 -58.86
N GLY A 100 14.36 -5.16 -58.19
CA GLY A 100 13.24 -5.97 -58.64
C GLY A 100 13.43 -7.46 -58.34
N VAL A 101 13.85 -7.78 -57.11
CA VAL A 101 14.28 -9.13 -56.71
C VAL A 101 13.20 -10.20 -56.92
N VAL A 102 13.46 -11.14 -57.84
CA VAL A 102 12.70 -12.38 -58.04
C VAL A 102 13.59 -13.62 -58.08
N THR A 103 14.92 -13.44 -58.10
CA THR A 103 15.94 -14.50 -58.10
C THR A 103 16.96 -14.34 -56.97
N SER A 104 17.72 -15.40 -56.69
CA SER A 104 18.79 -15.38 -55.69
C SER A 104 19.96 -14.45 -56.06
N GLU A 105 20.27 -14.31 -57.36
CA GLU A 105 21.31 -13.38 -57.83
C GLU A 105 20.91 -11.92 -57.59
N GLU A 106 19.66 -11.57 -57.91
CA GLU A 106 19.12 -10.24 -57.63
C GLU A 106 19.05 -9.95 -56.12
N ARG A 107 18.75 -10.97 -55.30
CA ARG A 107 18.80 -10.84 -53.83
C ARG A 107 20.20 -10.47 -53.35
N GLN A 108 21.24 -11.16 -53.83
CA GLN A 108 22.63 -10.85 -53.49
C GLN A 108 23.01 -9.44 -53.94
N GLN A 109 22.57 -9.01 -55.13
CA GLN A 109 22.79 -7.66 -55.62
C GLN A 109 22.11 -6.59 -54.75
N ALA A 110 20.88 -6.85 -54.29
CA ALA A 110 20.15 -5.95 -53.39
C ALA A 110 20.84 -5.82 -52.03
N LEU A 111 21.31 -6.94 -51.45
CA LEU A 111 22.06 -6.94 -50.20
C LEU A 111 23.41 -6.22 -50.35
N ALA A 112 24.13 -6.42 -51.45
CA ALA A 112 25.36 -5.68 -51.74
C ALA A 112 25.11 -4.18 -51.87
N THR A 113 24.06 -3.78 -52.58
CA THR A 113 23.68 -2.36 -52.70
C THR A 113 23.32 -1.76 -51.34
N ALA A 114 22.68 -2.53 -50.46
CA ALA A 114 22.34 -2.06 -49.12
C ALA A 114 23.57 -1.97 -48.21
N ALA A 115 24.47 -2.94 -48.29
CA ALA A 115 25.74 -2.98 -47.57
C ALA A 115 26.62 -1.77 -47.92
N ASP A 116 26.74 -1.44 -49.21
CA ASP A 116 27.46 -0.25 -49.68
C ASP A 116 26.88 1.05 -49.08
N ARG A 117 25.55 1.13 -48.91
CA ARG A 117 24.88 2.31 -48.31
C ARG A 117 25.03 2.38 -46.80
N LEU A 118 25.27 1.25 -46.15
CA LEU A 118 25.36 1.11 -44.70
C LEU A 118 26.80 1.06 -44.19
N ASP A 119 27.79 1.04 -45.09
CA ASP A 119 29.22 0.91 -44.78
C ASP A 119 29.52 -0.38 -44.00
N CYS A 120 28.95 -1.49 -44.47
CA CYS A 120 29.13 -2.82 -43.90
C CYS A 120 29.16 -3.88 -45.01
N THR A 121 29.15 -5.16 -44.65
CA THR A 121 29.11 -6.29 -45.59
C THR A 121 27.68 -6.76 -45.88
N PRO A 122 27.43 -7.40 -47.04
CA PRO A 122 26.12 -7.97 -47.36
C PRO A 122 25.63 -8.97 -46.31
N GLU A 123 26.56 -9.74 -45.74
CA GLU A 123 26.32 -10.71 -44.67
C GLU A 123 25.89 -10.02 -43.37
N GLU A 124 26.56 -8.92 -42.98
CA GLU A 124 26.16 -8.12 -41.82
C GLU A 124 24.77 -7.50 -42.00
N VAL A 125 24.41 -7.03 -43.20
CA VAL A 125 23.03 -6.58 -43.48
C VAL A 125 22.06 -7.73 -43.35
N GLU A 126 22.36 -8.88 -43.96
CA GLU A 126 21.49 -10.06 -43.96
C GLU A 126 21.21 -10.57 -42.53
N THR A 127 22.24 -10.74 -41.71
CA THR A 127 22.10 -11.17 -40.31
C THR A 127 21.37 -10.12 -39.47
N SER A 128 21.50 -8.83 -39.79
CA SER A 128 20.83 -7.75 -39.05
C SER A 128 19.33 -7.62 -39.35
N LEU A 129 18.82 -8.15 -40.47
CA LEU A 129 17.45 -7.90 -40.91
C LEU A 129 16.38 -8.22 -39.86
N TYR A 130 16.57 -9.29 -39.10
CA TYR A 130 15.57 -9.81 -38.16
C TYR A 130 16.14 -10.15 -36.78
N ALA A 131 17.35 -9.69 -36.48
CA ALA A 131 18.01 -9.95 -35.20
C ALA A 131 17.22 -9.39 -33.99
N ASP A 132 16.31 -8.44 -34.22
CA ASP A 132 15.40 -7.87 -33.23
C ASP A 132 14.15 -8.72 -32.93
N ARG A 133 13.91 -9.81 -33.66
CA ARG A 133 12.81 -10.73 -33.35
C ARG A 133 13.13 -11.53 -32.09
N GLU A 134 12.14 -11.74 -31.22
CA GLU A 134 12.31 -12.50 -29.98
C GLU A 134 12.97 -13.87 -30.19
N CYS A 135 12.65 -14.57 -31.29
CA CYS A 135 13.24 -15.88 -31.63
C CYS A 135 14.72 -15.82 -32.04
N GLU A 136 15.19 -14.66 -32.52
CA GLU A 136 16.58 -14.43 -32.96
C GLU A 136 17.43 -13.73 -31.89
N GLN A 137 16.80 -13.23 -30.82
CA GLN A 137 17.53 -12.64 -29.70
C GLN A 137 18.48 -13.67 -29.07
N VAL A 138 19.62 -13.17 -28.59
CA VAL A 138 20.68 -14.00 -28.04
C VAL A 138 20.56 -14.06 -26.52
N LEU A 139 20.70 -15.26 -25.94
CA LEU A 139 20.83 -15.41 -24.50
C LEU A 139 22.19 -14.83 -24.06
N ALA A 140 22.17 -13.62 -23.51
CA ALA A 140 23.38 -12.88 -23.16
C ALA A 140 23.89 -13.23 -21.76
N ASP A 141 22.99 -13.46 -20.81
CA ASP A 141 23.33 -13.79 -19.43
C ASP A 141 22.27 -14.67 -18.78
N LEU A 142 22.69 -15.46 -17.79
CA LEU A 142 21.81 -16.24 -16.92
C LEU A 142 22.25 -16.03 -15.48
N GLN A 143 21.46 -15.29 -14.72
CA GLN A 143 21.65 -15.14 -13.28
C GLN A 143 21.06 -16.34 -12.53
N ALA A 144 21.69 -17.50 -12.65
CA ALA A 144 21.25 -18.70 -11.94
C ALA A 144 21.42 -18.55 -10.42
N ARG A 145 20.40 -17.99 -9.76
CA ARG A 145 20.35 -17.82 -8.29
C ARG A 145 20.08 -19.12 -7.54
N TRP A 146 19.53 -20.09 -8.24
CA TRP A 146 19.11 -21.37 -7.69
C TRP A 146 20.06 -22.45 -8.20
N ASP A 147 20.55 -23.27 -7.28
CA ASP A 147 21.08 -24.57 -7.64
C ASP A 147 19.93 -25.52 -8.08
N PRO A 148 20.22 -26.75 -8.55
CA PRO A 148 19.19 -27.69 -8.97
C PRO A 148 18.11 -27.98 -7.91
N ALA A 149 18.49 -28.09 -6.64
CA ALA A 149 17.56 -28.38 -5.55
C ALA A 149 16.71 -27.14 -5.21
N ASP A 150 17.33 -25.96 -5.18
CA ASP A 150 16.63 -24.68 -5.00
C ASP A 150 15.63 -24.42 -6.12
N LEU A 151 15.93 -24.83 -7.36
CA LEU A 151 15.03 -24.67 -8.49
C LEU A 151 13.78 -25.57 -8.34
N VAL A 152 13.93 -26.77 -7.78
CA VAL A 152 12.80 -27.64 -7.39
C VAL A 152 11.97 -26.97 -6.30
N THR A 153 12.59 -26.47 -5.24
CA THR A 153 11.89 -25.74 -4.16
C THR A 153 11.14 -24.52 -4.71
N GLN A 154 11.78 -23.71 -5.55
CA GLN A 154 11.18 -22.54 -6.19
C GLN A 154 10.04 -22.90 -7.14
N TYR A 155 10.14 -24.03 -7.84
CA TYR A 155 9.08 -24.59 -8.66
C TYR A 155 7.86 -24.96 -7.81
N ASN A 156 8.06 -25.68 -6.71
CA ASN A 156 6.97 -26.08 -5.81
C ASN A 156 6.26 -24.87 -5.21
N LEU A 157 7.01 -23.88 -4.73
CA LEU A 157 6.45 -22.60 -4.28
C LEU A 157 5.66 -21.92 -5.40
N SER A 158 6.23 -21.83 -6.61
CA SER A 158 5.56 -21.21 -7.76
C SER A 158 4.30 -21.95 -8.22
N LEU A 159 4.27 -23.29 -8.08
CA LEU A 159 3.12 -24.13 -8.39
C LEU A 159 1.99 -23.91 -7.39
N ALA A 160 2.30 -23.93 -6.09
CA ALA A 160 1.34 -23.65 -5.03
C ALA A 160 0.76 -22.23 -5.12
N GLN A 161 1.60 -21.23 -5.40
CA GLN A 161 1.15 -19.87 -5.67
C GLN A 161 0.19 -19.77 -6.86
N THR A 162 0.45 -20.51 -7.94
CA THR A 162 -0.43 -20.53 -9.12
C THR A 162 -1.75 -21.26 -8.81
N ALA A 163 -1.73 -22.32 -7.99
CA ALA A 163 -2.93 -23.01 -7.52
C ALA A 163 -3.83 -22.10 -6.67
N LEU A 164 -3.22 -21.24 -5.84
CA LEU A 164 -3.91 -20.27 -4.99
C LEU A 164 -4.57 -19.11 -5.75
N PHE A 165 -4.28 -18.95 -7.05
CA PHE A 165 -4.84 -17.84 -7.84
C PHE A 165 -6.36 -17.96 -8.02
N ASP A 166 -6.88 -19.19 -7.96
CA ASP A 166 -8.31 -19.52 -8.08
C ASP A 166 -8.96 -19.77 -6.71
N ALA A 167 -8.29 -19.33 -5.63
CA ALA A 167 -8.86 -19.39 -4.29
C ALA A 167 -9.96 -18.33 -4.12
N THR A 168 -11.04 -18.71 -3.45
CA THR A 168 -12.10 -17.81 -2.96
C THR A 168 -11.86 -17.41 -1.50
N GLU A 169 -11.28 -18.31 -0.70
CA GLU A 169 -10.88 -18.06 0.68
C GLU A 169 -9.57 -18.79 0.98
N VAL A 170 -8.66 -18.17 1.73
CA VAL A 170 -7.48 -18.82 2.31
C VAL A 170 -7.43 -18.60 3.80
N ARG A 171 -7.32 -19.69 4.56
CA ARG A 171 -7.15 -19.73 6.01
C ARG A 171 -5.71 -20.07 6.33
N VAL A 172 -5.06 -19.24 7.13
CA VAL A 172 -3.64 -19.39 7.49
C VAL A 172 -3.51 -19.54 9.01
N ARG A 173 -2.80 -20.58 9.42
CA ARG A 173 -2.30 -20.77 10.78
C ARG A 173 -0.79 -20.84 10.73
N SER A 174 -0.14 -20.18 11.67
CA SER A 174 1.32 -20.15 11.77
C SER A 174 1.73 -20.00 13.23
N SER A 175 2.88 -20.59 13.55
CA SER A 175 3.59 -20.37 14.81
C SER A 175 4.03 -18.90 15.00
N ASP A 176 4.12 -18.12 13.92
CA ASP A 176 4.38 -16.68 13.94
C ASP A 176 3.24 -15.88 13.27
N PRO A 177 2.09 -15.72 13.96
CA PRO A 177 0.96 -15.00 13.42
C PRO A 177 1.24 -13.51 13.21
N LYS A 178 2.22 -12.92 13.91
CA LYS A 178 2.58 -11.50 13.74
C LYS A 178 3.18 -11.28 12.36
N THR A 179 4.13 -12.12 11.94
CA THR A 179 4.72 -12.04 10.61
C THR A 179 3.69 -12.21 9.50
N VAL A 180 2.73 -13.13 9.67
CA VAL A 180 1.63 -13.31 8.70
C VAL A 180 0.75 -12.05 8.62
N VAL A 181 0.32 -11.50 9.75
CA VAL A 181 -0.50 -10.27 9.77
C VAL A 181 0.25 -9.10 9.16
N SER A 182 1.52 -8.89 9.52
CA SER A 182 2.36 -7.83 8.93
C SER A 182 2.49 -8.00 7.40
N ALA A 183 2.62 -9.23 6.92
CA ALA A 183 2.67 -9.51 5.48
C ALA A 183 1.34 -9.19 4.78
N VAL A 184 0.21 -9.57 5.39
CA VAL A 184 -1.13 -9.28 4.88
C VAL A 184 -1.38 -7.77 4.81
N LYS A 185 -1.03 -7.01 5.86
CA LYS A 185 -1.13 -5.55 5.89
C LYS A 185 -0.24 -4.90 4.82
N ARG A 186 1.03 -5.31 4.72
CA ARG A 186 1.98 -4.82 3.69
C ARG A 186 1.51 -5.10 2.27
N LEU A 187 0.92 -6.27 2.03
CA LEU A 187 0.35 -6.65 0.72
C LEU A 187 -1.03 -5.99 0.48
N ARG A 188 -1.57 -5.32 1.50
CA ARG A 188 -2.87 -4.66 1.56
C ARG A 188 -4.04 -5.56 1.16
N LEU A 189 -3.97 -6.82 1.57
CA LEU A 189 -4.99 -7.82 1.26
C LEU A 189 -6.21 -7.65 2.17
N MET A 190 -7.37 -8.13 1.71
CA MET A 190 -8.57 -8.19 2.53
C MET A 190 -8.47 -9.40 3.46
N TYR A 191 -8.61 -9.17 4.75
CA TYR A 191 -8.39 -10.21 5.75
C TYR A 191 -9.23 -10.03 7.00
N GLU A 192 -9.35 -11.13 7.73
CA GLU A 192 -10.03 -11.21 9.00
C GLU A 192 -9.21 -12.11 9.93
N ILE A 193 -9.17 -11.79 11.21
CA ILE A 193 -8.60 -12.69 12.20
C ILE A 193 -9.76 -13.30 12.98
N ARG A 194 -9.83 -14.64 13.00
CA ARG A 194 -10.84 -15.41 13.72
C ARG A 194 -10.18 -16.12 14.90
N ARG A 195 -10.87 -16.13 16.03
CA ARG A 195 -10.54 -17.00 17.17
C ARG A 195 -11.19 -18.36 16.92
N THR A 196 -10.42 -19.42 17.08
CA THR A 196 -10.86 -20.81 16.99
C THR A 196 -10.45 -21.55 18.27
N ASP A 197 -10.96 -22.76 18.47
CA ASP A 197 -10.56 -23.59 19.62
C ASP A 197 -9.06 -23.94 19.58
N GLU A 198 -8.46 -23.91 18.38
CA GLU A 198 -7.05 -24.22 18.12
C GLU A 198 -6.15 -22.96 18.10
N GLY A 199 -6.70 -21.78 18.40
CA GLY A 199 -5.94 -20.53 18.51
C GLY A 199 -6.50 -19.41 17.63
N ARG A 200 -5.63 -18.78 16.82
CA ARG A 200 -6.01 -17.69 15.91
C ARG A 200 -5.73 -18.10 14.48
N GLU A 201 -6.66 -17.77 13.60
CA GLU A 201 -6.57 -18.03 12.18
C GLU A 201 -6.70 -16.72 11.40
N VAL A 202 -5.80 -16.49 10.45
CA VAL A 202 -5.88 -15.36 9.52
C VAL A 202 -6.60 -15.84 8.28
N VAL A 203 -7.80 -15.32 8.05
CA VAL A 203 -8.62 -15.61 6.87
C VAL A 203 -8.43 -14.48 5.87
N VAL A 204 -7.94 -14.80 4.69
CA VAL A 204 -7.66 -13.85 3.61
C VAL A 204 -8.64 -14.11 2.48
N THR A 205 -9.31 -13.07 1.99
CA THR A 205 -10.20 -13.17 0.84
C THR A 205 -9.37 -13.57 -0.39
N GLY A 206 -9.78 -14.64 -1.06
CA GLY A 206 -9.09 -15.14 -2.24
C GLY A 206 -9.35 -14.28 -3.49
N PRO A 207 -8.48 -14.34 -4.51
CA PRO A 207 -8.62 -13.51 -5.70
C PRO A 207 -9.89 -13.75 -6.51
N ASP A 208 -10.42 -14.97 -6.47
CA ASP A 208 -11.58 -15.39 -7.27
C ASP A 208 -12.92 -15.11 -6.58
N ALA A 209 -12.91 -14.80 -5.27
CA ALA A 209 -14.09 -14.29 -4.57
C ALA A 209 -14.50 -12.89 -5.03
N LEU A 210 -13.61 -12.18 -5.74
CA LEU A 210 -13.86 -10.84 -6.22
C LEU A 210 -14.53 -10.91 -7.59
N PHE A 211 -15.72 -10.29 -7.74
CA PHE A 211 -16.53 -10.24 -8.98
C PHE A 211 -15.75 -9.94 -10.27
N ARG A 212 -14.59 -9.28 -10.14
CA ARG A 212 -13.55 -9.21 -11.18
C ARG A 212 -12.23 -9.61 -10.52
N ALA A 213 -11.73 -10.80 -10.84
CA ALA A 213 -10.39 -11.24 -10.44
C ALA A 213 -9.35 -10.22 -10.95
N THR A 214 -8.93 -9.29 -10.08
CA THR A 214 -7.93 -8.31 -10.49
C THR A 214 -6.56 -8.98 -10.46
N ARG A 215 -5.88 -9.05 -11.62
CA ARG A 215 -4.52 -9.60 -11.72
C ARG A 215 -3.57 -8.97 -10.69
N ARG A 216 -3.79 -7.70 -10.34
CA ARG A 216 -3.08 -6.95 -9.29
C ARG A 216 -3.26 -7.58 -7.91
N TYR A 217 -4.50 -7.89 -7.50
CA TYR A 217 -4.78 -8.56 -6.22
C TYR A 217 -4.18 -9.96 -6.19
N GLY A 218 -4.44 -10.78 -7.22
CA GLY A 218 -3.93 -12.16 -7.28
C GLY A 218 -2.40 -12.24 -7.21
N THR A 219 -1.70 -11.29 -7.84
CA THR A 219 -0.23 -11.24 -7.78
C THR A 219 0.29 -10.87 -6.38
N ARG A 220 -0.38 -9.98 -5.65
CA ARG A 220 -0.02 -9.65 -4.26
C ARG A 220 -0.39 -10.79 -3.32
N PHE A 221 -1.55 -11.39 -3.51
CA PHE A 221 -2.04 -12.55 -2.76
C PHE A 221 -1.07 -13.72 -2.84
N ALA A 222 -0.61 -14.09 -4.03
CA ALA A 222 0.35 -15.17 -4.22
C ALA A 222 1.68 -14.95 -3.45
N ARG A 223 2.07 -13.69 -3.20
CA ARG A 223 3.27 -13.37 -2.41
C ARG A 223 3.10 -13.68 -0.92
N LEU A 224 1.85 -13.74 -0.42
CA LEU A 224 1.58 -14.11 0.97
C LEU A 224 2.15 -15.48 1.28
N LEU A 225 1.96 -16.47 0.39
CA LEU A 225 2.44 -17.83 0.62
C LEU A 225 3.95 -17.89 0.85
N ARG A 226 4.76 -17.06 0.17
CA ARG A 226 6.21 -17.01 0.43
C ARG A 226 6.51 -16.55 1.85
N THR A 227 5.74 -15.61 2.39
CA THR A 227 5.96 -15.13 3.77
C THR A 227 5.50 -16.18 4.79
N VAL A 228 4.37 -16.84 4.54
CA VAL A 228 3.86 -17.93 5.39
C VAL A 228 4.83 -19.11 5.40
N ALA A 229 5.31 -19.53 4.22
CA ALA A 229 6.24 -20.63 4.06
C ALA A 229 7.65 -20.37 4.65
N GLY A 230 7.95 -19.12 5.00
CA GLY A 230 9.17 -18.76 5.73
C GLY A 230 9.06 -18.89 7.25
N THR A 231 7.87 -19.22 7.77
CA THR A 231 7.66 -19.46 9.21
C THR A 231 7.91 -20.93 9.58
N ALA A 232 8.25 -21.22 10.83
CA ALA A 232 8.73 -22.54 11.25
C ALA A 232 7.67 -23.66 11.14
N GLU A 233 6.42 -23.36 11.52
CA GLU A 233 5.28 -24.28 11.47
C GLU A 233 4.07 -23.52 10.95
N TRP A 234 3.42 -24.05 9.91
CA TRP A 234 2.27 -23.39 9.30
C TRP A 234 1.32 -24.36 8.60
N THR A 235 0.07 -23.92 8.44
CA THR A 235 -0.94 -24.60 7.65
C THR A 235 -1.75 -23.57 6.87
N VAL A 236 -1.92 -23.82 5.58
CA VAL A 236 -2.76 -23.05 4.67
C VAL A 236 -3.87 -23.95 4.16
N SER A 237 -5.12 -23.58 4.45
CA SER A 237 -6.30 -24.23 3.89
C SER A 237 -7.00 -23.27 2.94
N ALA A 238 -7.11 -23.63 1.67
CA ALA A 238 -7.72 -22.82 0.63
C ALA A 238 -9.00 -23.48 0.10
N THR A 239 -10.05 -22.69 -0.04
CA THR A 239 -11.19 -23.04 -0.88
C THR A 239 -10.90 -22.53 -2.29
N VAL A 240 -10.82 -23.44 -3.26
CA VAL A 240 -10.46 -23.15 -4.66
C VAL A 240 -11.66 -23.41 -5.55
N ASP A 241 -12.03 -22.44 -6.39
CA ASP A 241 -13.00 -22.65 -7.46
C ASP A 241 -12.32 -23.37 -8.64
N ASP A 242 -12.54 -24.69 -8.73
CA ASP A 242 -12.09 -25.50 -9.85
C ASP A 242 -13.20 -25.63 -10.90
N ARG A 243 -13.34 -24.60 -11.74
CA ARG A 243 -14.28 -24.55 -12.87
C ARG A 243 -15.75 -24.68 -12.43
N GLY A 244 -16.15 -23.92 -11.42
CA GLY A 244 -17.48 -23.93 -10.82
C GLY A 244 -17.66 -25.02 -9.76
N THR A 245 -16.57 -25.62 -9.26
CA THR A 245 -16.62 -26.64 -8.21
C THR A 245 -15.66 -26.24 -7.10
N ASP A 246 -16.21 -25.93 -5.93
CA ASP A 246 -15.42 -25.67 -4.74
C ASP A 246 -14.67 -26.93 -4.30
N ARG A 247 -13.35 -26.79 -4.14
CA ARG A 247 -12.47 -27.84 -3.63
C ARG A 247 -11.57 -27.30 -2.54
N GLU A 248 -11.27 -28.15 -1.57
CA GLU A 248 -10.31 -27.81 -0.52
C GLU A 248 -8.88 -28.22 -0.94
N MET A 249 -7.95 -27.29 -0.75
CA MET A 249 -6.51 -27.52 -0.82
C MET A 249 -5.93 -27.24 0.57
N VAL A 250 -5.08 -28.15 1.06
CA VAL A 250 -4.35 -27.97 2.33
C VAL A 250 -2.86 -28.10 2.04
N LEU A 251 -2.09 -27.13 2.52
CA LEU A 251 -0.63 -27.08 2.41
C LEU A 251 -0.03 -26.87 3.80
N THR A 252 1.12 -27.47 4.04
CA THR A 252 1.90 -27.42 5.28
C THR A 252 3.38 -27.16 5.01
N ASP A 253 4.17 -26.96 6.06
CA ASP A 253 5.63 -26.82 5.97
C ASP A 253 6.34 -28.03 5.33
N ALA A 254 5.70 -29.21 5.34
CA ALA A 254 6.19 -30.40 4.64
C ALA A 254 6.00 -30.35 3.11
N ASP A 255 5.08 -29.51 2.62
CA ASP A 255 4.69 -29.46 1.21
C ASP A 255 5.44 -28.37 0.43
N VAL A 256 5.67 -27.22 1.06
CA VAL A 256 6.24 -26.03 0.41
C VAL A 256 7.28 -25.38 1.31
N SER A 257 8.43 -25.05 0.73
CA SER A 257 9.46 -24.25 1.39
C SER A 257 9.85 -23.06 0.52
N VAL A 258 10.59 -22.12 1.08
CA VAL A 258 11.14 -20.97 0.35
C VAL A 258 12.59 -21.30 -0.01
N PRO A 259 13.04 -21.09 -1.26
CA PRO A 259 14.46 -21.27 -1.60
C PRO A 259 15.32 -20.23 -0.87
N ASP A 260 16.60 -20.54 -0.66
CA ASP A 260 17.53 -19.66 0.07
C ASP A 260 17.80 -18.32 -0.66
N ALA A 261 17.51 -18.25 -1.97
CA ALA A 261 17.65 -17.04 -2.75
C ALA A 261 16.64 -15.93 -2.36
N GLU A 262 17.14 -14.68 -2.26
CA GLU A 262 16.32 -13.50 -2.05
C GLU A 262 15.32 -13.26 -3.21
N PRO A 263 14.10 -12.76 -2.91
CA PRO A 263 13.08 -12.55 -3.93
C PRO A 263 13.47 -11.39 -4.86
N VAL A 264 13.30 -11.59 -6.17
CA VAL A 264 13.62 -10.58 -7.23
C VAL A 264 12.89 -9.24 -7.03
N THR A 265 11.77 -9.23 -6.31
CA THR A 265 11.05 -8.00 -5.98
C THR A 265 10.76 -7.95 -4.49
N GLU A 266 11.70 -7.42 -3.72
CA GLU A 266 11.30 -6.63 -2.56
C GLU A 266 10.53 -5.43 -3.11
N MET A 267 9.22 -5.58 -3.24
CA MET A 267 8.39 -4.40 -3.35
C MET A 267 8.53 -3.69 -2.01
N THR A 268 9.30 -2.61 -2.01
CA THR A 268 9.16 -1.51 -1.07
C THR A 268 7.75 -0.96 -1.26
N PHE A 269 6.73 -1.68 -0.77
CA PHE A 269 5.41 -1.13 -0.63
C PHE A 269 5.43 -0.24 0.58
N ASP A 270 5.01 0.99 0.31
CA ASP A 270 5.07 2.14 1.18
C ASP A 270 4.39 1.86 2.52
N SER A 271 5.23 1.64 3.53
CA SER A 271 5.10 2.31 4.82
C SER A 271 4.95 3.84 4.70
N GLY A 272 5.05 4.40 3.49
CA GLY A 272 4.89 5.80 3.16
C GLY A 272 3.49 6.36 3.34
N VAL A 273 2.37 5.66 3.06
CA VAL A 273 1.03 6.28 3.22
C VAL A 273 0.70 6.47 4.70
N GLU A 274 0.89 5.42 5.50
CA GLU A 274 0.69 5.43 6.94
C GLU A 274 1.68 6.39 7.63
N ALA A 275 2.96 6.35 7.28
CA ALA A 275 3.96 7.25 7.87
C ALA A 275 3.77 8.71 7.47
N ASP A 276 3.42 8.98 6.21
CA ASP A 276 3.09 10.32 5.70
C ASP A 276 1.84 10.87 6.42
N PHE A 277 0.79 10.05 6.54
CA PHE A 277 -0.40 10.42 7.30
C PHE A 277 -0.06 10.77 8.74
N ALA A 278 0.68 9.89 9.45
CA ALA A 278 1.05 10.12 10.84
C ALA A 278 1.85 11.41 11.02
N THR A 279 2.85 11.64 10.15
CA THR A 279 3.69 12.84 10.19
C THR A 279 2.86 14.11 9.97
N ARG A 280 1.98 14.11 8.96
CA ARG A 280 1.13 15.27 8.66
C ARG A 280 0.09 15.51 9.76
N PHE A 281 -0.50 14.46 10.32
CA PHE A 281 -1.50 14.60 11.39
C PHE A 281 -0.87 15.13 12.68
N GLN A 282 0.26 14.56 13.12
CA GLN A 282 0.98 14.98 14.33
C GLN A 282 1.55 16.41 14.23
N SER A 283 1.71 16.95 13.02
CA SER A 283 2.12 18.35 12.81
C SER A 283 1.02 19.36 13.11
N LEU A 284 -0.23 18.91 13.25
CA LEU A 284 -1.37 19.75 13.61
C LEU A 284 -1.60 19.70 15.13
N ASP A 285 -1.92 20.85 15.70
CA ASP A 285 -2.35 20.96 17.09
C ASP A 285 -3.87 20.74 17.16
N LEU A 286 -4.27 19.49 17.38
CA LEU A 286 -5.66 19.06 17.48
C LEU A 286 -5.94 18.46 18.87
N ASP A 287 -7.22 18.35 19.24
CA ASP A 287 -7.67 17.74 20.50
C ASP A 287 -7.56 16.20 20.52
N TRP A 288 -6.83 15.62 19.56
CA TRP A 288 -6.65 14.18 19.39
C TRP A 288 -5.17 13.82 19.39
N ASP A 289 -4.80 12.90 20.28
CA ASP A 289 -3.48 12.27 20.26
C ASP A 289 -3.48 11.05 19.33
N LEU A 290 -2.53 11.01 18.40
CA LEU A 290 -2.41 9.92 17.43
C LEU A 290 -1.47 8.82 17.94
N VAL A 291 -2.04 7.68 18.31
CA VAL A 291 -1.30 6.46 18.64
C VAL A 291 -1.14 5.59 17.39
N ARG A 292 0.10 5.20 17.08
CA ARG A 292 0.42 4.28 15.98
C ARG A 292 0.43 2.84 16.47
N GLU A 293 -0.02 1.92 15.62
CA GLU A 293 -0.04 0.48 15.90
C GLU A 293 -0.64 0.16 17.28
N PRO A 294 -1.88 0.62 17.55
CA PRO A 294 -2.54 0.40 18.84
C PRO A 294 -2.77 -1.09 19.12
N GLU A 295 -3.10 -1.42 20.37
CA GLU A 295 -3.35 -2.81 20.76
C GLU A 295 -4.50 -3.46 19.97
N PRO A 296 -4.35 -4.73 19.53
CA PRO A 296 -5.41 -5.46 18.85
C PRO A 296 -6.70 -5.56 19.66
N LEU A 297 -7.82 -5.28 19.01
CA LEU A 297 -9.15 -5.27 19.64
C LEU A 297 -9.85 -6.61 19.46
N ALA A 298 -10.42 -7.11 20.55
CA ALA A 298 -11.27 -8.30 20.51
C ALA A 298 -12.72 -7.89 20.20
N ALA A 299 -13.24 -8.33 19.06
CA ALA A 299 -14.62 -8.09 18.62
C ALA A 299 -15.35 -9.44 18.56
N GLY A 300 -15.79 -9.93 19.71
CA GLY A 300 -16.41 -11.26 19.83
C GLY A 300 -15.47 -12.39 19.39
N ALA A 301 -15.84 -13.08 18.30
CA ALA A 301 -15.03 -14.14 17.68
C ALA A 301 -13.90 -13.60 16.77
N HIS A 302 -13.85 -12.29 16.55
CA HIS A 302 -12.90 -11.64 15.65
C HIS A 302 -11.85 -10.83 16.40
N VAL A 303 -10.73 -10.56 15.73
CA VAL A 303 -9.73 -9.58 16.17
C VAL A 303 -9.58 -8.52 15.10
N VAL A 304 -9.62 -7.25 15.49
CA VAL A 304 -9.38 -6.09 14.62
C VAL A 304 -8.03 -5.48 14.99
N ILE A 305 -7.21 -5.17 13.98
CA ILE A 305 -5.87 -4.59 14.16
C ILE A 305 -5.79 -3.29 13.35
N PRO A 306 -6.24 -2.16 13.93
CA PRO A 306 -6.20 -0.88 13.25
C PRO A 306 -4.75 -0.37 13.09
N ASP A 307 -4.56 0.61 12.21
CA ASP A 307 -3.25 1.23 12.00
C ASP A 307 -2.97 2.32 13.02
N PHE A 308 -4.03 3.03 13.42
CA PHE A 308 -3.96 4.14 14.35
C PHE A 308 -5.14 4.13 15.33
N ALA A 309 -4.96 4.81 16.45
CA ALA A 309 -6.03 5.26 17.32
C ALA A 309 -5.90 6.77 17.54
N PHE A 310 -7.00 7.49 17.40
CA PHE A 310 -7.14 8.85 17.87
C PHE A 310 -7.70 8.79 19.29
N GLU A 311 -6.91 9.23 20.27
CA GLU A 311 -7.32 9.34 21.67
C GLU A 311 -7.74 10.79 21.94
N TYR A 312 -8.98 10.99 22.40
CA TYR A 312 -9.47 12.33 22.70
C TYR A 312 -8.85 12.85 23.99
N LYS A 313 -8.32 14.07 23.98
CA LYS A 313 -7.59 14.62 25.14
C LYS A 313 -8.48 14.87 26.38
N HIS A 314 -9.77 15.06 26.17
CA HIS A 314 -10.70 15.53 27.21
C HIS A 314 -11.69 14.46 27.71
N ALA A 315 -11.66 13.24 27.18
CA ALA A 315 -12.50 12.14 27.64
C ALA A 315 -11.87 10.77 27.33
N ASP A 316 -12.30 9.70 28.01
CA ASP A 316 -11.92 8.33 27.68
C ASP A 316 -12.69 7.83 26.46
N PHE A 317 -12.40 8.43 25.31
CA PHE A 317 -13.02 8.13 24.03
C PHE A 317 -11.96 7.95 22.95
N ARG A 318 -12.13 6.91 22.12
CA ARG A 318 -11.14 6.52 21.13
C ARG A 318 -11.78 6.20 19.79
N VAL A 319 -11.20 6.76 18.74
CA VAL A 319 -11.57 6.45 17.35
C VAL A 319 -10.42 5.69 16.71
N PHE A 320 -10.65 4.44 16.35
CA PHE A 320 -9.67 3.66 15.58
C PHE A 320 -9.71 4.04 14.11
N PHE A 321 -8.56 3.97 13.47
CA PHE A 321 -8.41 4.32 12.08
C PHE A 321 -7.57 3.30 11.34
N GLU A 322 -8.08 2.84 10.20
CA GLU A 322 -7.39 1.87 9.35
C GLU A 322 -7.31 2.37 7.90
N ILE A 323 -6.10 2.34 7.36
CA ILE A 323 -5.82 2.69 5.97
C ILE A 323 -5.83 1.40 5.16
N MET A 324 -6.93 1.16 4.46
CA MET A 324 -7.11 -0.03 3.63
C MET A 324 -6.49 0.15 2.25
N GLY A 325 -5.92 -0.92 1.71
CA GLY A 325 -5.58 -0.98 0.28
C GLY A 325 -6.70 -1.58 -0.54
N PHE A 326 -6.70 -2.88 -0.81
CA PHE A 326 -7.82 -3.49 -1.54
C PHE A 326 -9.05 -3.61 -0.65
N TRP A 327 -10.22 -3.34 -1.23
CA TRP A 327 -11.49 -3.39 -0.52
C TRP A 327 -12.66 -3.67 -1.49
N THR A 328 -13.77 -4.13 -0.92
CA THR A 328 -15.11 -4.21 -1.55
C THR A 328 -16.12 -3.53 -0.62
N PRO A 329 -17.30 -3.10 -1.12
CA PRO A 329 -18.36 -2.53 -0.27
C PRO A 329 -18.69 -3.43 0.92
N GLU A 330 -18.97 -4.69 0.64
CA GLU A 330 -19.32 -5.70 1.63
C GLU A 330 -18.20 -5.92 2.65
N TYR A 331 -16.93 -5.86 2.23
CA TYR A 331 -15.79 -5.97 3.15
C TYR A 331 -15.70 -4.76 4.10
N VAL A 332 -15.95 -3.55 3.59
CA VAL A 332 -15.94 -2.32 4.40
C VAL A 332 -17.09 -2.34 5.40
N GLU A 333 -18.32 -2.62 4.95
CA GLU A 333 -19.51 -2.72 5.81
C GLU A 333 -19.29 -3.75 6.94
N LYS A 334 -18.88 -4.98 6.59
CA LYS A 334 -18.59 -6.03 7.56
C LYS A 334 -17.51 -5.63 8.58
N LYS A 335 -16.61 -4.71 8.22
CA LYS A 335 -15.53 -4.27 9.08
C LYS A 335 -15.97 -3.15 10.03
N LEU A 336 -16.75 -2.20 9.54
CA LEU A 336 -17.39 -1.15 10.35
C LEU A 336 -18.34 -1.75 11.39
N ASP A 337 -19.12 -2.77 11.01
CA ASP A 337 -20.07 -3.43 11.91
C ASP A 337 -19.40 -4.18 13.08
N ARG A 338 -18.13 -4.58 12.96
CA ARG A 338 -17.43 -5.38 13.99
C ARG A 338 -17.18 -4.63 15.29
N LEU A 339 -16.97 -3.32 15.20
CA LEU A 339 -16.68 -2.49 16.36
C LEU A 339 -17.91 -1.68 16.81
N ALA A 340 -19.01 -1.73 16.06
CA ALA A 340 -20.25 -1.03 16.39
C ALA A 340 -20.88 -1.47 17.74
N ASP A 341 -20.60 -2.69 18.18
CA ASP A 341 -21.10 -3.24 19.45
C ASP A 341 -20.20 -2.93 20.67
N LEU A 342 -19.04 -2.28 20.47
CA LEU A 342 -18.13 -1.93 21.56
C LEU A 342 -18.41 -0.50 22.05
N GLU A 343 -18.72 -0.36 23.34
CA GLU A 343 -18.92 0.96 23.96
C GLU A 343 -17.64 1.81 23.91
N SER A 344 -17.81 3.11 23.66
CA SER A 344 -16.74 4.13 23.62
C SER A 344 -15.65 3.91 22.57
N VAL A 345 -15.95 3.11 21.55
CA VAL A 345 -15.00 2.75 20.48
C VAL A 345 -15.66 2.94 19.12
N GLU A 346 -15.03 3.75 18.28
CA GLU A 346 -15.47 3.97 16.90
C GLU A 346 -14.42 3.49 15.90
N LEU A 347 -14.84 3.19 14.67
CA LEU A 347 -13.94 2.83 13.57
C LEU A 347 -14.16 3.73 12.37
N LEU A 348 -13.09 4.40 11.96
CA LEU A 348 -12.96 5.07 10.68
C LEU A 348 -12.06 4.25 9.77
N VAL A 349 -12.36 4.24 8.48
CA VAL A 349 -11.56 3.53 7.48
C VAL A 349 -11.24 4.46 6.32
N ALA A 350 -9.99 4.48 5.88
CA ALA A 350 -9.60 5.12 4.65
C ALA A 350 -9.46 4.09 3.53
N VAL A 351 -10.10 4.33 2.38
CA VAL A 351 -10.20 3.35 1.29
C VAL A 351 -9.55 3.89 0.01
N ASP A 352 -8.59 3.14 -0.55
CA ASP A 352 -7.85 3.54 -1.76
C ASP A 352 -8.75 3.38 -3.00
N GLU A 353 -9.15 4.49 -3.63
CA GLU A 353 -10.03 4.52 -4.80
C GLU A 353 -9.45 3.72 -5.98
N SER A 354 -8.11 3.59 -6.08
CA SER A 354 -7.44 2.86 -7.15
C SER A 354 -7.38 1.34 -6.93
N LEU A 355 -7.77 0.89 -5.74
CA LEU A 355 -7.74 -0.52 -5.29
C LEU A 355 -9.13 -1.05 -4.91
N GLY A 356 -10.18 -0.25 -5.06
CA GLY A 356 -11.55 -0.73 -4.93
C GLY A 356 -11.88 -1.80 -5.97
N VAL A 357 -12.50 -2.90 -5.54
CA VAL A 357 -12.93 -4.00 -6.41
C VAL A 357 -14.45 -4.11 -6.39
N GLY A 358 -15.11 -3.65 -7.45
CA GLY A 358 -16.59 -3.60 -7.53
C GLY A 358 -17.08 -2.42 -8.35
N GLU A 359 -18.39 -2.14 -8.32
CA GLU A 359 -18.96 -0.87 -8.82
C GLU A 359 -18.44 0.31 -7.98
N GLU A 360 -18.43 1.50 -8.59
CA GLU A 360 -18.06 2.75 -7.90
C GLU A 360 -18.94 2.91 -6.65
N ILE A 361 -18.33 2.80 -5.47
CA ILE A 361 -19.03 3.13 -4.25
C ILE A 361 -19.18 4.66 -4.22
N GLU A 362 -20.42 5.13 -4.25
CA GLU A 362 -20.77 6.32 -3.49
C GLU A 362 -20.55 5.96 -2.01
N ALA A 363 -19.45 6.42 -1.42
CA ALA A 363 -19.13 6.12 -0.02
C ALA A 363 -20.15 6.87 0.84
N ARG A 364 -21.30 6.26 1.04
CA ARG A 364 -22.45 6.85 1.72
C ARG A 364 -22.32 6.78 3.23
N ASP A 365 -21.40 5.94 3.75
CA ASP A 365 -21.04 5.94 5.15
C ASP A 365 -19.92 6.96 5.40
N HIS A 366 -20.20 7.92 6.26
CA HIS A 366 -19.27 8.96 6.69
C HIS A 366 -18.03 8.42 7.41
N ARG A 367 -18.06 7.14 7.83
CA ARG A 367 -16.93 6.42 8.43
C ARG A 367 -15.95 5.85 7.39
N ALA A 368 -16.31 5.87 6.10
CA ALA A 368 -15.44 5.45 5.00
C ALA A 368 -14.93 6.66 4.20
N ILE A 369 -13.63 6.93 4.30
CA ILE A 369 -12.97 8.09 3.70
C ILE A 369 -12.19 7.66 2.45
N PRO A 370 -12.66 7.99 1.23
CA PRO A 370 -11.93 7.65 0.02
C PRO A 370 -10.63 8.47 -0.09
N TYR A 371 -9.57 7.84 -0.61
CA TYR A 371 -8.32 8.53 -0.91
C TYR A 371 -7.64 7.98 -2.18
N SER A 372 -6.76 8.79 -2.77
CA SER A 372 -5.92 8.41 -3.89
C SER A 372 -4.50 8.90 -3.65
N GLY A 373 -3.55 7.96 -3.57
CA GLY A 373 -2.14 8.23 -3.26
C GLY A 373 -1.88 8.59 -1.79
N THR A 374 -2.54 9.62 -1.25
CA THR A 374 -2.38 10.07 0.14
C THR A 374 -3.73 10.32 0.81
N VAL A 375 -3.82 10.02 2.11
CA VAL A 375 -5.01 10.33 2.92
C VAL A 375 -5.07 11.83 3.20
N ARG A 376 -6.18 12.49 2.90
CA ARG A 376 -6.35 13.92 3.16
C ARG A 376 -6.68 14.15 4.64
N ILE A 377 -5.84 14.92 5.34
CA ILE A 377 -6.06 15.22 6.77
C ILE A 377 -7.39 15.94 6.99
N LYS A 378 -7.78 16.81 6.05
CA LYS A 378 -9.06 17.52 6.13
C LYS A 378 -10.26 16.55 6.24
N ASP A 379 -10.30 15.50 5.43
CA ASP A 379 -11.44 14.58 5.44
C ASP A 379 -11.51 13.79 6.75
N VAL A 380 -10.35 13.40 7.28
CA VAL A 380 -10.25 12.75 8.60
C VAL A 380 -10.66 13.72 9.70
N ARG A 381 -10.24 14.98 9.64
CA ARG A 381 -10.65 16.02 10.60
C ARG A 381 -12.15 16.28 10.54
N ASP A 382 -12.74 16.36 9.35
CA ASP A 382 -14.18 16.54 9.16
C ASP A 382 -14.97 15.34 9.72
N ALA A 383 -14.41 14.12 9.66
CA ALA A 383 -14.98 12.95 10.31
C ALA A 383 -14.87 13.02 11.84
N LEU A 384 -13.68 13.34 12.37
CA LEU A 384 -13.44 13.46 13.82
C LEU A 384 -14.27 14.57 14.48
N ARG A 385 -14.49 15.68 13.77
CA ARG A 385 -15.26 16.82 14.28
C ARG A 385 -16.67 16.46 14.72
N ARG A 386 -17.30 15.47 14.08
CA ARG A 386 -18.64 15.00 14.51
C ARG A 386 -18.62 14.46 15.93
N TYR A 387 -17.60 13.67 16.26
CA TYR A 387 -17.42 13.14 17.61
C TYR A 387 -17.02 14.24 18.59
N GLU A 388 -16.20 15.21 18.16
CA GLU A 388 -15.86 16.37 19.00
C GLU A 388 -17.09 17.18 19.39
N ASP A 389 -17.97 17.48 18.42
CA ASP A 389 -19.17 18.28 18.65
C ASP A 389 -20.11 17.56 19.66
N GLU A 390 -20.23 16.24 19.57
CA GLU A 390 -21.00 15.42 20.52
C GLU A 390 -20.37 15.38 21.92
N LEU A 391 -19.07 15.07 22.01
CA LEU A 391 -18.32 15.03 23.28
C LEU A 391 -18.29 16.39 23.98
N ALA A 392 -18.14 17.47 23.22
CA ALA A 392 -18.15 18.83 23.76
C ALA A 392 -19.55 19.22 24.27
N ALA A 393 -20.62 18.79 23.59
CA ALA A 393 -21.99 19.03 24.05
C ALA A 393 -22.30 18.27 25.35
N ASP A 394 -21.88 17.01 25.45
CA ASP A 394 -22.02 16.20 26.66
C ASP A 394 -21.24 16.81 27.82
N ALA A 395 -19.97 17.17 27.60
CA ALA A 395 -19.14 17.84 28.60
C ALA A 395 -19.72 19.22 29.02
N ALA A 396 -20.27 19.97 28.08
CA ALA A 396 -20.94 21.23 28.38
C ALA A 396 -22.19 21.04 29.23
N ALA A 397 -22.94 19.94 29.06
CA ALA A 397 -24.13 19.65 29.86
C ALA A 397 -23.78 19.34 31.33
N ASP A 398 -22.58 18.80 31.59
CA ASP A 398 -22.07 18.53 32.95
C ASP A 398 -21.54 19.79 33.66
N LEU A 399 -21.27 20.87 32.93
CA LEU A 399 -20.83 22.15 33.48
C LEU A 399 -22.01 23.06 33.83
N PRO A 400 -21.89 23.90 34.88
CA PRO A 400 -22.85 24.97 35.16
C PRO A 400 -23.06 25.89 33.95
N ASP A 401 -24.24 26.50 33.82
CA ASP A 401 -24.52 27.48 32.76
C ASP A 401 -23.75 28.79 32.93
N GLU A 402 -23.36 29.11 34.17
CA GLU A 402 -22.58 30.29 34.53
C GLU A 402 -21.26 29.87 35.17
N LEU A 403 -20.15 30.41 34.67
CA LEU A 403 -18.80 30.17 35.16
C LEU A 403 -18.16 31.51 35.56
N THR A 404 -17.51 31.53 36.72
CA THR A 404 -16.87 32.74 37.26
C THR A 404 -15.44 32.43 37.66
N PRO A 405 -14.46 32.61 36.76
CA PRO A 405 -13.04 32.50 37.09
C PRO A 405 -12.62 33.53 38.14
N ASP A 406 -11.69 33.18 39.02
CA ASP A 406 -11.19 34.11 40.04
C ASP A 406 -10.21 35.13 39.43
N GLU A 407 -9.51 34.74 38.37
CA GLU A 407 -8.48 35.52 37.72
C GLU A 407 -9.00 36.79 37.05
N ASP A 408 -8.15 37.83 37.00
CA ASP A 408 -8.45 39.10 36.32
C ASP A 408 -8.45 38.94 34.78
N ALA A 409 -7.59 38.07 34.27
CA ALA A 409 -7.57 37.59 32.90
C ALA A 409 -7.24 36.08 32.89
N ILE A 410 -7.94 35.32 32.04
CA ILE A 410 -7.68 33.88 31.83
C ILE A 410 -8.02 33.50 30.40
N THR A 411 -7.22 32.66 29.78
CA THR A 411 -7.54 32.15 28.43
C THR A 411 -8.65 31.08 28.51
N LEU A 412 -9.42 30.94 27.43
CA LEU A 412 -10.41 29.86 27.33
C LEU A 412 -9.73 28.48 27.41
N ALA A 413 -8.52 28.34 26.86
CA ALA A 413 -7.71 27.12 26.95
C ALA A 413 -7.43 26.73 28.40
N GLU A 414 -6.88 27.65 29.21
CA GLU A 414 -6.57 27.39 30.62
C GLU A 414 -7.81 27.09 31.46
N LEU A 415 -8.92 27.77 31.17
CA LEU A 415 -10.19 27.50 31.83
C LEU A 415 -10.75 26.13 31.44
N ALA A 416 -10.66 25.75 30.16
CA ALA A 416 -11.09 24.45 29.66
C ALA A 416 -10.26 23.32 30.30
N ASP A 417 -8.93 23.48 30.35
CA ASP A 417 -8.01 22.54 31.00
C ASP A 417 -8.32 22.33 32.47
N ARG A 418 -8.66 23.41 33.20
CA ARG A 418 -9.08 23.34 34.62
C ARG A 418 -10.31 22.46 34.82
N HIS A 419 -11.22 22.47 33.84
CA HIS A 419 -12.42 21.65 33.85
C HIS A 419 -12.24 20.30 33.15
N GLY A 420 -11.07 20.04 32.55
CA GLY A 420 -10.80 18.82 31.79
C GLY A 420 -11.65 18.69 30.52
N VAL A 421 -12.09 19.81 29.94
CA VAL A 421 -12.97 19.86 28.75
C VAL A 421 -12.26 20.54 27.58
N SER A 422 -12.84 20.46 26.38
CA SER A 422 -12.39 21.28 25.25
C SER A 422 -12.90 22.72 25.33
N GLU A 423 -12.23 23.66 24.68
CA GLU A 423 -12.68 25.06 24.62
C GLU A 423 -14.09 25.20 24.01
N SER A 424 -14.46 24.32 23.09
CA SER A 424 -15.79 24.27 22.47
C SER A 424 -16.91 24.05 23.50
N ALA A 425 -16.64 23.31 24.58
CA ALA A 425 -17.60 23.09 25.66
C ALA A 425 -17.92 24.38 26.44
N LEU A 426 -17.07 25.41 26.33
CA LEU A 426 -17.25 26.70 27.00
C LEU A 426 -18.00 27.73 26.16
N GLU A 427 -18.19 27.52 24.85
CA GLU A 427 -18.74 28.55 23.94
C GLU A 427 -20.17 29.00 24.30
N GLY A 428 -20.97 28.10 24.88
CA GLY A 428 -22.34 28.38 25.31
C GLY A 428 -22.49 28.88 26.75
N LYS A 429 -21.39 29.04 27.49
CA LYS A 429 -21.40 29.39 28.92
C LYS A 429 -21.42 30.89 29.15
N ILE A 430 -22.05 31.29 30.26
CA ILE A 430 -22.15 32.70 30.67
C ILE A 430 -20.98 33.04 31.59
N PHE A 431 -20.28 34.13 31.30
CA PHE A 431 -19.22 34.69 32.13
C PHE A 431 -19.66 36.09 32.58
N SER A 432 -20.27 36.19 33.77
CA SER A 432 -20.91 37.44 34.23
C SER A 432 -19.92 38.50 34.71
N GLU A 433 -18.76 38.07 35.22
CA GLU A 433 -17.72 38.97 35.76
C GLU A 433 -16.64 39.33 34.74
N HIS A 434 -16.65 38.70 33.55
CA HIS A 434 -15.63 38.85 32.52
C HIS A 434 -16.26 39.20 31.18
N GLU A 435 -15.53 39.97 30.38
CA GLU A 435 -15.82 40.17 28.97
C GLU A 435 -14.93 39.25 28.14
N ARG A 436 -15.51 38.52 27.18
CA ARG A 436 -14.74 37.70 26.23
C ARG A 436 -14.13 38.59 25.15
N VAL A 437 -12.81 38.67 25.12
CA VAL A 437 -12.04 39.38 24.10
C VAL A 437 -11.14 38.39 23.37
N GLY A 438 -11.51 38.04 22.13
CA GLY A 438 -10.83 36.97 21.39
C GLY A 438 -10.99 35.62 22.08
N ARG A 439 -9.88 35.02 22.50
CA ARG A 439 -9.81 33.76 23.26
C ARG A 439 -9.56 33.95 24.76
N THR A 440 -9.65 35.18 25.27
CA THR A 440 -9.37 35.50 26.67
C THR A 440 -10.61 36.10 27.35
N LEU A 441 -10.87 35.69 28.58
CA LEU A 441 -11.86 36.29 29.46
C LEU A 441 -11.15 37.32 30.32
N VAL A 442 -11.59 38.58 30.26
CA VAL A 442 -10.94 39.71 30.95
C VAL A 442 -11.96 40.47 31.77
N ARG A 443 -11.66 40.75 33.04
CA ARG A 443 -12.54 41.57 33.88
C ARG A 443 -12.60 43.01 33.33
N PRO A 444 -13.78 43.66 33.33
CA PRO A 444 -13.91 45.04 32.83
C PRO A 444 -12.94 46.04 33.46
N ALA A 445 -12.59 45.87 34.74
CA ALA A 445 -11.63 46.74 35.44
C ALA A 445 -10.21 46.70 34.84
N VAL A 446 -9.80 45.55 34.29
CA VAL A 446 -8.50 45.41 33.61
C VAL A 446 -8.55 46.15 32.28
N LEU A 447 -9.64 46.00 31.51
CA LEU A 447 -9.83 46.74 30.25
C LEU A 447 -9.82 48.26 30.46
N GLU A 448 -10.46 48.76 31.52
CA GLU A 448 -10.44 50.18 31.91
C GLU A 448 -9.05 50.67 32.35
N THR A 449 -8.17 49.76 32.78
CA THR A 449 -6.78 50.08 33.12
C THR A 449 -5.96 50.17 31.84
N LEU A 450 -6.09 49.16 30.96
CA LEU A 450 -5.41 49.12 29.66
C LEU A 450 -5.79 50.30 28.76
N GLU A 451 -7.05 50.75 28.79
CA GLU A 451 -7.49 51.95 28.03
C GLU A 451 -6.74 53.23 28.45
N LYS A 452 -6.24 53.30 29.69
CA LYS A 452 -5.48 54.46 30.20
C LYS A 452 -3.98 54.35 29.94
N GLU A 453 -3.47 53.14 29.76
CA GLU A 453 -2.04 52.87 29.61
C GLU A 453 -1.62 52.73 28.15
N ILE A 454 -2.51 52.25 27.28
CA ILE A 454 -2.25 52.10 25.85
C ILE A 454 -2.72 53.35 25.10
N GLU A 455 -1.80 53.98 24.38
CA GLU A 455 -2.03 55.22 23.62
C GLU A 455 -1.69 55.07 22.12
N GLU A 456 -2.28 55.93 21.29
CA GLU A 456 -1.92 56.02 19.87
C GLU A 456 -0.43 56.39 19.70
N GLY A 457 0.28 55.66 18.84
CA GLY A 457 1.70 55.89 18.56
C GLY A 457 2.65 55.04 19.42
N MET A 458 2.13 54.26 20.38
CA MET A 458 2.91 53.28 21.14
C MET A 458 3.43 52.16 20.24
N ALA A 459 4.65 51.68 20.51
CA ALA A 459 5.18 50.51 19.81
C ALA A 459 4.41 49.24 20.20
N LEU A 460 4.12 48.36 19.24
CA LEU A 460 3.40 47.11 19.50
C LEU A 460 4.06 46.28 20.61
N SER A 461 5.40 46.18 20.61
CA SER A 461 6.14 45.44 21.64
C SER A 461 5.99 46.04 23.05
N GLU A 462 5.76 47.34 23.15
CA GLU A 462 5.51 48.00 24.43
C GLU A 462 4.08 47.74 24.91
N ALA A 463 3.10 47.79 24.00
CA ALA A 463 1.72 47.40 24.30
C ALA A 463 1.60 45.92 24.67
N GLU A 464 2.32 45.03 23.97
CA GLU A 464 2.39 43.59 24.29
C GLU A 464 2.95 43.35 25.70
N GLY A 465 3.98 44.10 26.12
CA GLY A 465 4.51 43.99 27.49
C GLY A 465 3.50 44.39 28.57
N ILE A 466 2.73 45.47 28.36
CA ILE A 466 1.66 45.90 29.29
C ILE A 466 0.55 44.84 29.38
N LEU A 467 0.19 44.23 28.24
CA LEU A 467 -0.81 43.17 28.18
C LEU A 467 -0.33 41.88 28.87
N GLU A 468 0.94 41.50 28.68
CA GLU A 468 1.56 40.34 29.33
C GLU A 468 1.60 40.51 30.86
N GLU A 469 1.86 41.73 31.37
CA GLU A 469 1.76 42.03 32.82
C GLU A 469 0.36 41.81 33.40
N CYS A 470 -0.67 41.91 32.56
CA CYS A 470 -2.07 41.63 32.90
C CYS A 470 -2.50 40.19 32.60
N GLY A 471 -1.58 39.32 32.16
CA GLY A 471 -1.87 37.92 31.79
C GLY A 471 -2.62 37.76 30.46
N ILE A 472 -2.41 38.68 29.52
CA ILE A 472 -3.09 38.69 28.21
C ILE A 472 -2.06 38.50 27.09
N ASP A 473 -2.19 37.40 26.36
CA ASP A 473 -1.27 37.07 25.25
C ASP A 473 -1.81 37.48 23.86
N ASP A 474 -3.13 37.64 23.69
CA ASP A 474 -3.75 38.04 22.41
C ASP A 474 -3.88 39.56 22.28
N ALA A 475 -2.76 40.22 21.98
CA ALA A 475 -2.71 41.66 21.82
C ALA A 475 -3.62 42.19 20.70
N SER A 476 -3.80 41.42 19.62
CA SER A 476 -4.61 41.85 18.49
C SER A 476 -6.09 41.98 18.86
N ALA A 477 -6.64 41.00 19.59
CA ALA A 477 -8.04 41.05 20.01
C ALA A 477 -8.30 42.19 21.01
N VAL A 478 -7.40 42.38 21.98
CA VAL A 478 -7.55 43.42 23.01
C VAL A 478 -7.38 44.82 22.45
N LEU A 479 -6.34 45.07 21.65
CA LEU A 479 -6.16 46.36 20.96
C LEU A 479 -7.38 46.69 20.09
N SER A 480 -7.88 45.69 19.36
CA SER A 480 -9.10 45.81 18.55
C SER A 480 -10.32 46.20 19.39
N ARG A 481 -10.48 45.62 20.59
CA ARG A 481 -11.56 45.93 21.52
C ARG A 481 -11.44 47.32 22.17
N LEU A 482 -10.21 47.79 22.38
CA LEU A 482 -9.91 49.13 22.90
C LEU A 482 -10.02 50.23 21.82
N GLY A 483 -10.32 49.88 20.57
CA GLY A 483 -10.47 50.85 19.48
C GLY A 483 -9.21 51.10 18.67
N TYR A 484 -8.18 50.27 18.83
CA TYR A 484 -6.90 50.37 18.14
C TYR A 484 -6.72 49.31 17.05
N ARG A 485 -5.81 49.57 16.11
CA ARG A 485 -5.31 48.67 15.08
C ARG A 485 -3.79 48.77 15.00
N VAL A 486 -3.15 47.72 14.50
CA VAL A 486 -1.70 47.69 14.32
C VAL A 486 -1.34 48.15 12.90
N GLU A 487 -0.52 49.19 12.80
CA GLU A 487 0.13 49.60 11.55
C GLU A 487 1.51 48.94 11.47
N TRP A 488 1.69 48.02 10.51
CA TRP A 488 2.93 47.25 10.36
C TRP A 488 3.97 48.02 9.56
N GLU A 489 5.16 48.22 10.13
CA GLU A 489 6.31 48.87 9.47
C GLU A 489 7.29 47.87 8.84
N GLY A 490 6.82 46.64 8.58
CA GLY A 490 7.60 45.52 8.02
C GLY A 490 7.75 44.37 9.02
N LEU A 491 8.80 43.55 8.86
CA LEU A 491 9.10 42.41 9.76
C LEU A 491 9.71 42.84 11.13
N GLY A 492 9.96 44.14 11.31
CA GLY A 492 10.67 44.68 12.47
C GLY A 492 9.79 45.22 13.60
N GLY A 493 8.46 45.23 13.44
CA GLY A 493 7.51 45.71 14.44
C GLY A 493 6.28 46.42 13.86
N GLY A 494 5.37 46.80 14.74
CA GLY A 494 4.18 47.58 14.41
C GLY A 494 3.95 48.71 15.41
N THR A 495 3.10 49.66 15.04
CA THR A 495 2.72 50.81 15.88
C THR A 495 1.22 50.80 16.11
N VAL A 496 0.78 51.08 17.34
CA VAL A 496 -0.63 51.15 17.71
C VAL A 496 -1.25 52.42 17.12
N ARG A 497 -2.37 52.29 16.41
CA ARG A 497 -3.13 53.38 15.78
C ARG A 497 -4.59 53.30 16.14
N GLU A 498 -5.28 54.43 16.25
CA GLU A 498 -6.74 54.43 16.31
C GLU A 498 -7.34 53.78 15.04
N LYS A 499 -8.47 53.10 15.23
CA LYS A 499 -9.19 52.40 14.16
C LYS A 499 -9.84 53.32 13.13
#